data_AF-A0A6N9YNF7-F1
#
_entry.id   AF-A0A6N9YNF7-F1
#
_cell.length_a   1.000
_cell.length_b   1.000
_cell.length_c   1.000
_cell.angle_alpha   90.00
_cell.angle_beta   90.00
_cell.angle_gamma   90.00
#
_symmetry.space_group_name_H-M   'P 1'
#
loop_
_entity.id
_entity.type
_entity.pdbx_description
1 polymer ?
#
loop_
_entity_poly.entity_id
_entity_poly.type
_entity_poly.pdbx_seq_one_letter_code
_entity_poly.pdbx_strand_id
1 'polypeptide(L)' 'MTARISTPSERLGDRVRHQLAVQARSHQELGDHLGMSVDAVRRCLNGSVPFTAGEVAAVAQFLGVRVDQLTIGLEE' A
#
# COMPACT_ATOMS: atom_id res chain seq x y z
N MET A 1 -2.13 19.81 7.96
CA MET A 1 -2.36 19.88 6.50
C MET A 1 -1.81 18.60 5.90
N THR A 2 -2.66 17.58 5.74
CA THR A 2 -2.25 16.21 5.38
C THR A 2 -2.06 16.15 3.86
N ALA A 3 -0.80 16.08 3.41
CA ALA A 3 -0.48 15.98 2.00
C ALA A 3 -1.09 14.70 1.40
N ARG A 4 -1.89 14.85 0.35
CA ARG A 4 -2.40 13.71 -0.42
C ARG A 4 -1.31 13.31 -1.41
N ILE A 5 -0.84 12.07 -1.31
CA ILE A 5 0.17 11.54 -2.22
C ILE A 5 -0.51 11.35 -3.60
N SER A 6 -0.01 12.03 -4.63
CA SER A 6 -0.55 11.99 -6.00
C SER A 6 0.07 10.87 -6.86
N THR A 7 0.67 9.85 -6.25
CA THR A 7 1.09 8.66 -7.00
C THR A 7 -0.18 7.99 -7.55
N PRO A 8 -0.23 7.55 -8.82
CA PRO A 8 -1.37 6.80 -9.33
C PRO A 8 -1.60 5.58 -8.43
N SER A 9 -2.71 5.60 -7.70
CA SER A 9 -3.09 4.63 -6.66
C SER A 9 -2.97 3.18 -7.15
N GLU A 10 -3.18 2.97 -8.45
CA GLU A 10 -3.04 1.70 -9.15
C GLU A 10 -1.61 1.12 -9.09
N ARG A 11 -0.57 1.94 -9.30
CA ARG A 11 0.84 1.48 -9.26
C ARG A 11 1.28 1.10 -7.86
N LEU A 12 0.80 1.83 -6.86
CA LEU A 12 1.09 1.52 -5.46
C LEU A 12 0.41 0.21 -5.04
N GLY A 13 -0.85 0.03 -5.40
CA GLY A 13 -1.59 -1.20 -5.12
C GLY A 13 -0.94 -2.44 -5.74
N ASP A 14 -0.45 -2.34 -6.97
CA ASP A 14 0.24 -3.44 -7.65
C ASP A 14 1.56 -3.82 -6.97
N ARG A 15 2.36 -2.83 -6.54
CA ARG A 15 3.60 -3.06 -5.79
C ARG A 15 3.36 -3.71 -4.43
N VAL A 16 2.34 -3.27 -3.72
CA VAL A 16 2.00 -3.85 -2.42
C VAL A 16 1.57 -5.30 -2.61
N ARG A 17 0.77 -5.62 -3.64
CA ARG A 17 0.43 -7.02 -3.98
C ARG A 17 1.65 -7.85 -4.32
N HIS A 18 2.55 -7.31 -5.14
CA HIS A 18 3.79 -7.99 -5.50
C HIS A 18 4.62 -8.31 -4.25
N GLN A 19 4.79 -7.35 -3.34
CA GLN A 19 5.51 -7.56 -2.08
C GLN A 19 4.83 -8.57 -1.14
N LEU A 20 3.50 -8.54 -1.04
CA LEU A 20 2.74 -9.55 -0.30
C LEU A 20 2.96 -10.95 -0.86
N ALA A 21 2.95 -11.09 -2.19
CA ALA A 21 3.20 -12.36 -2.86
C ALA A 21 4.64 -12.85 -2.63
N VAL A 22 5.63 -11.97 -2.77
CA VAL A 22 7.07 -12.29 -2.53
C VAL A 22 7.31 -12.73 -1.09
N GLN A 23 6.66 -12.09 -0.13
CA GLN A 23 6.84 -12.39 1.30
C GLN A 23 5.87 -13.46 1.83
N ALA A 24 5.07 -14.08 0.95
CA ALA A 24 4.02 -15.05 1.30
C ALA A 24 3.05 -14.54 2.40
N ARG A 25 2.79 -13.23 2.43
CA ARG A 25 1.88 -12.59 3.38
C ARG A 25 0.49 -12.40 2.81
N SER A 26 -0.52 -12.45 3.67
CA SER A 26 -1.91 -12.36 3.26
C SER A 26 -2.47 -10.93 3.33
N HIS A 27 -3.44 -10.62 2.47
CA HIS A 27 -4.21 -9.36 2.56
C HIS A 27 -4.91 -9.19 3.92
N GLN A 28 -5.23 -10.30 4.59
CA GLN A 28 -5.80 -10.30 5.93
C GLN A 28 -4.80 -9.82 6.98
N GLU A 29 -3.54 -10.25 6.92
CA GLU A 29 -2.51 -9.76 7.86
C GLU A 29 -2.19 -8.28 7.63
N LEU A 30 -2.20 -7.84 6.36
CA LEU A 30 -2.07 -6.42 6.05
C LEU A 30 -3.26 -5.61 6.60
N GLY A 31 -4.47 -6.15 6.48
CA GLY A 31 -5.67 -5.55 7.05
C GLY A 31 -5.63 -5.45 8.56
N ASP A 32 -5.24 -6.53 9.24
CA ASP A 32 -5.07 -6.56 10.70
C ASP A 32 -4.06 -5.51 11.16
N HIS A 33 -2.91 -5.41 10.48
CA HIS A 33 -1.89 -4.41 10.77
C HIS A 33 -2.35 -2.96 10.55
N LEU A 34 -3.19 -2.73 9.53
CA LEU A 34 -3.75 -1.42 9.21
C LEU A 34 -5.01 -1.07 10.03
N GLY A 35 -5.57 -2.01 10.79
CA GLY A 35 -6.89 -1.88 11.40
C GLY A 35 -8.03 -1.78 10.36
N MET A 36 -7.84 -2.38 9.18
CA MET A 36 -8.76 -2.35 8.05
C MET A 36 -9.33 -3.72 7.72
N SER A 37 -10.59 -3.75 7.29
CA SER A 37 -11.18 -4.95 6.70
C SER A 37 -10.47 -5.33 5.40
N VAL A 38 -10.42 -6.64 5.09
CA VAL A 38 -9.85 -7.17 3.84
C VAL A 38 -10.46 -6.51 2.59
N ASP A 39 -11.76 -6.23 2.59
CA ASP A 39 -12.43 -5.54 1.49
C ASP A 39 -11.92 -4.11 1.30
N ALA A 40 -11.65 -3.38 2.37
CA ALA A 40 -11.08 -2.04 2.31
C ALA A 40 -9.66 -2.09 1.74
N VAL A 41 -8.83 -3.03 2.23
CA VAL A 41 -7.49 -3.28 1.69
C VAL A 41 -7.56 -3.59 0.20
N ARG A 42 -8.47 -4.49 -0.24
CA ARG A 42 -8.62 -4.84 -1.67
C ARG A 42 -9.05 -3.64 -2.51
N ARG A 43 -9.91 -2.75 -2.01
CA ARG A 43 -10.29 -1.51 -2.69
C ARG A 43 -9.11 -0.55 -2.82
N CYS A 44 -8.29 -0.43 -1.77
CA CYS A 44 -7.09 0.40 -1.83
C CYS A 44 -6.06 -0.16 -2.81
N LEU A 45 -5.82 -1.48 -2.78
CA LEU A 45 -4.92 -2.17 -3.70
C LEU A 45 -5.40 -2.17 -5.16
N ASN A 46 -6.71 -2.08 -5.40
CA ASN A 46 -7.27 -1.91 -6.75
C ASN A 46 -7.24 -0.45 -7.23
N GLY A 47 -6.76 0.49 -6.42
CA GLY A 47 -6.78 1.91 -6.74
C GLY A 47 -8.17 2.55 -6.69
N SER A 48 -9.21 1.82 -6.28
CA SER A 48 -10.58 2.35 -6.11
C SER A 48 -10.66 3.35 -4.95
N VAL A 49 -9.80 3.16 -3.94
CA VAL A 49 -9.63 4.09 -2.82
C VAL A 49 -8.13 4.41 -2.72
N PRO A 50 -7.73 5.69 -2.60
CA PRO A 50 -6.33 6.02 -2.38
C PRO A 50 -5.91 5.68 -0.95
N PHE A 51 -4.70 5.15 -0.78
CA PHE A 51 -4.09 5.09 0.55
C PHE A 51 -3.73 6.50 1.04
N THR A 52 -3.97 6.79 2.31
CA THR A 52 -3.43 7.99 2.96
C THR A 52 -1.94 7.82 3.22
N ALA A 53 -1.21 8.94 3.42
CA ALA A 53 0.20 8.90 3.75
C ALA A 53 0.53 8.06 4.99
N GLY A 54 -0.37 8.04 5.99
CA GLY A 54 -0.23 7.21 7.18
C GLY A 54 -0.36 5.72 6.88
N GLU A 55 -1.32 5.34 6.04
CA GLU A 55 -1.49 3.94 5.63
C GLU A 55 -0.33 3.47 4.76
N VAL A 56 0.17 4.30 3.84
CA VAL A 56 1.36 3.95 3.04
C VAL A 56 2.58 3.72 3.95
N ALA A 57 2.76 4.56 4.99
CA ALA A 57 3.84 4.37 5.95
C ALA A 57 3.68 3.07 6.75
N ALA A 58 2.46 2.72 7.16
CA ALA A 58 2.17 1.47 7.84
C ALA A 58 2.38 0.25 6.92
N VAL A 59 1.96 0.31 5.67
CA VAL A 59 2.22 -0.74 4.66
C VAL A 59 3.72 -0.91 4.44
N ALA A 60 4.47 0.18 4.32
CA ALA A 60 5.93 0.15 4.18
C ALA A 60 6.59 -0.54 5.39
N GLN A 61 6.17 -0.17 6.60
CA GLN A 61 6.67 -0.77 7.84
C GLN A 61 6.33 -2.27 7.92
N PHE A 62 5.11 -2.66 7.58
CA PHE A 62 4.68 -4.06 7.56
C PHE A 62 5.52 -4.90 6.60
N LEU A 63 5.75 -4.38 5.40
CA LEU A 63 6.52 -5.05 4.35
C LEU A 63 8.04 -4.94 4.55
N GLY A 64 8.51 -4.17 5.54
CA GLY A 64 9.94 -3.94 5.78
C GLY A 64 10.64 -3.17 4.66
N VAL A 65 9.91 -2.38 3.87
CA VAL A 65 10.44 -1.58 2.76
C VAL A 65 10.31 -0.08 3.05
N ARG A 66 10.99 0.75 2.26
CA ARG A 66 10.85 2.22 2.38
C ARG A 66 9.58 2.69 1.66
N VAL A 67 8.92 3.72 2.20
CA VAL A 67 7.76 4.38 1.56
C VAL A 67 8.08 4.83 0.14
N ASP A 68 9.29 5.34 -0.05
CA ASP A 68 9.88 5.70 -1.33
C ASP A 68 9.81 4.53 -2.34
N GLN A 69 10.23 3.33 -1.96
CA GLN A 69 10.17 2.13 -2.81
C GLN A 69 8.74 1.75 -3.24
N LEU A 70 7.73 2.07 -2.43
CA LEU A 70 6.31 1.87 -2.76
C LEU A 70 5.72 3.00 -3.62
N THR A 71 6.28 4.21 -3.55
CA THR A 71 5.72 5.44 -4.16
C THR A 71 6.47 5.93 -5.40
N ILE A 72 7.74 5.57 -5.59
CA ILE A 72 8.53 5.98 -6.76
C ILE A 72 8.07 5.24 -8.01
N GLY A 73 7.08 5.77 -8.70
CA GLY A 73 6.79 5.44 -10.09
C GLY A 73 7.28 6.52 -11.06
N LEU A 74 8.29 7.30 -10.68
CA LEU A 74 8.76 8.46 -11.42
C LEU A 74 10.29 8.51 -11.33
N GLU A 75 10.99 7.79 -12.19
CA GLU A 75 12.33 8.05 -12.74
C GLU A 75 12.57 6.87 -13.70
N GLU A 76 12.16 7.03 -14.95
CA GLU A 76 12.83 6.63 -16.21
C GLU A 76 12.02 7.19 -17.39
#